data_AF-A0A6H5G9C8-F1
#
_entry.id   AF-A0A6H5G9C8-F1
#
_cell.length_a   1.000
_cell.length_b   1.000
_cell.length_c   1.000
_cell.angle_alpha   90.00
_cell.angle_beta   90.00
_cell.angle_gamma   90.00
#
_symmetry.space_group_name_H-M   'P 1'
#
loop_
_entity.id
_entity.type
_entity.pdbx_description
1 polymer ?
#
loop_
_entity_poly.entity_id
_entity_poly.type
_entity_poly.pdbx_seq_one_letter_code
_entity_poly.pdbx_strand_id
1 'polypeptide(L)'
;MSAERVDLQRTADRHLRMGAERRQADAIRKGHGSGASYAQADLVNTANRLLSVESGMNNFLSTGNVSSSSGLGLMQDSGLVIIAENINRMRYMSHFRAVHRGAFFTTMRTTEARQLLPDAWGFICPVHTPDGAPCGLLNHLTKDCKVGDFDL
;
A
#
# COMPACT_ATOMS: atom_id res chain seq x y z
N MET A 1 -37.43 9.34 -20.34
CA MET A 1 -37.77 9.23 -18.89
C MET A 1 -36.63 8.71 -18.02
N SER A 2 -35.60 8.04 -18.56
CA SER A 2 -34.51 7.43 -17.77
C SER A 2 -33.36 8.38 -17.45
N ALA A 3 -33.00 9.29 -18.37
CA ALA A 3 -31.87 10.22 -18.20
C ALA A 3 -32.12 11.26 -17.09
N GLU A 4 -33.32 11.82 -17.04
CA GLU A 4 -33.72 12.85 -16.06
C GLU A 4 -33.72 12.32 -14.61
N ARG A 5 -34.02 11.02 -14.43
CA ARG A 5 -33.92 10.36 -13.12
C ARG A 5 -32.48 10.17 -12.66
N VAL A 6 -31.54 9.93 -13.58
CA VAL A 6 -30.11 9.78 -13.25
C VAL A 6 -29.49 11.13 -12.86
N ASP A 7 -29.91 12.23 -13.50
CA ASP A 7 -29.45 13.57 -13.16
C ASP A 7 -30.03 14.09 -11.83
N LEU A 8 -31.28 13.74 -11.52
CA LEU A 8 -31.88 13.98 -10.19
C LEU A 8 -31.17 13.18 -9.08
N GLN A 9 -30.77 11.93 -9.34
CA GLN A 9 -30.02 11.14 -8.38
C GLN A 9 -28.61 11.72 -8.14
N ARG A 10 -27.92 12.13 -9.22
CA ARG A 10 -26.57 12.73 -9.14
C ARG A 10 -26.55 14.09 -8.46
N THR A 11 -27.59 14.90 -8.67
CA THR A 11 -27.75 16.18 -7.97
C THR A 11 -28.06 15.98 -6.49
N ALA A 12 -28.91 15.02 -6.12
CA ALA A 12 -29.16 14.65 -4.72
C ALA A 12 -27.88 14.14 -4.02
N ASP A 13 -27.09 13.28 -4.67
CA ASP A 13 -25.82 12.78 -4.13
C ASP A 13 -24.78 13.90 -3.96
N ARG A 14 -24.73 14.87 -4.87
CA ARG A 14 -23.86 16.04 -4.76
C ARG A 14 -24.25 16.92 -3.58
N HIS A 15 -25.55 17.12 -3.34
CA HIS A 15 -26.05 17.87 -2.18
C HIS A 15 -25.77 17.15 -0.85
N LEU A 16 -25.86 15.82 -0.81
CA LEU A 16 -25.52 15.02 0.37
C LEU A 16 -24.01 15.07 0.69
N ARG A 17 -23.14 14.99 -0.32
CA ARG A 17 -21.68 15.13 -0.16
C ARG A 17 -21.29 16.53 0.34
N MET A 18 -21.85 17.57 -0.27
CA MET A 18 -21.65 18.96 0.17
C MET A 18 -22.16 19.20 1.60
N GLY A 19 -23.24 18.51 2.01
CA GLY A 19 -23.74 18.54 3.39
C GLY A 19 -22.82 17.86 4.40
N ALA A 20 -22.19 16.74 4.02
CA ALA A 20 -21.21 16.03 4.84
C ALA A 20 -19.91 16.84 4.99
N GLU A 21 -19.41 17.43 3.91
CA GLU A 21 -18.22 18.28 3.92
C GLU A 21 -18.41 19.56 4.76
N ARG A 22 -19.59 20.18 4.70
CA ARG A 22 -19.94 21.33 5.56
C ARG A 22 -19.99 20.95 7.04
N ARG A 23 -20.59 19.80 7.39
CA ARG A 23 -20.61 19.30 8.78
C ARG A 23 -19.19 19.02 9.30
N GLN A 24 -18.31 18.51 8.44
CA GLN A 24 -16.92 18.23 8.80
C GLN A 24 -16.10 19.53 8.98
N ALA A 25 -16.30 20.52 8.12
CA ALA A 25 -15.68 21.85 8.25
C ALA A 25 -16.16 22.60 9.51
N ASP A 26 -17.45 22.49 9.86
CA ASP A 26 -18.01 23.09 11.08
C ASP A 26 -17.50 22.41 12.36
N ALA A 27 -17.21 21.11 12.33
CA ALA A 27 -16.58 20.38 13.43
C ALA A 27 -15.12 20.84 13.67
N ILE A 28 -14.36 21.07 12.60
CA ILE A 28 -12.97 21.58 12.67
C ILE A 28 -12.94 23.02 13.19
N ARG A 29 -13.90 23.84 12.77
CA ARG A 29 -14.01 25.26 13.18
C ARG A 29 -14.42 25.42 14.65
N LYS A 30 -15.23 24.51 15.20
CA LYS A 30 -15.56 24.49 16.64
C LYS A 30 -14.38 24.17 17.56
N GLY A 31 -13.28 23.60 17.05
CA GLY A 31 -12.08 23.28 17.83
C GLY A 31 -11.08 24.43 18.03
N HIS A 32 -11.25 25.56 17.32
CA HIS A 32 -10.22 26.62 17.25
C HIS A 32 -10.53 27.88 18.08
N GLY A 33 -11.63 27.89 18.84
CA GLY A 33 -12.19 29.13 19.41
C GLY A 33 -12.44 29.11 20.91
N SER A 34 -11.43 28.76 21.73
CA SER A 34 -11.31 29.07 23.17
C SER A 34 -10.18 28.20 23.73
N GLY A 35 -9.29 28.74 24.57
CA GLY A 35 -8.12 28.03 25.10
C GLY A 35 -8.43 26.57 25.45
N ALA A 36 -7.78 25.64 24.74
CA ALA A 36 -8.08 24.22 24.83
C ALA A 36 -7.62 23.69 26.20
N SER A 37 -8.53 23.71 27.17
CA SER A 37 -8.43 22.87 28.35
C SER A 37 -8.62 21.43 27.90
N TYR A 38 -7.53 20.75 27.54
CA TYR A 38 -7.58 19.33 27.22
C TYR A 38 -8.08 18.57 28.44
N ALA A 39 -9.26 17.95 28.34
CA ALA A 39 -9.71 17.04 29.37
C ALA A 39 -8.69 15.89 29.44
N GLN A 40 -8.34 15.45 30.65
CA GLN A 40 -7.40 14.33 30.83
C GLN A 40 -7.81 13.09 30.04
N ALA A 41 -9.12 12.87 29.85
CA ALA A 41 -9.67 11.81 29.01
C ALA A 41 -9.32 11.96 27.51
N ASP A 42 -9.28 13.17 26.97
CA ASP A 42 -8.91 13.42 25.57
C ASP A 42 -7.42 13.17 25.34
N LEU A 43 -6.58 13.58 26.30
CA LEU A 43 -5.15 13.27 26.28
C LEU A 43 -4.90 11.76 26.33
N VAL A 44 -5.61 11.02 27.18
CA VAL A 44 -5.50 9.55 27.27
C VAL A 44 -6.00 8.88 25.98
N ASN A 45 -7.10 9.35 25.39
CA ASN A 45 -7.62 8.78 24.14
C ASN A 45 -6.69 9.02 22.95
N THR A 46 -6.08 10.20 22.84
CA THR A 46 -5.07 10.48 21.80
C THR A 46 -3.81 9.64 22.00
N ALA A 47 -3.33 9.48 23.23
CA ALA A 47 -2.20 8.61 23.54
C ALA A 47 -2.48 7.16 23.16
N ASN A 48 -3.66 6.62 23.49
CA ASN A 48 -4.05 5.25 23.12
C ASN A 48 -4.11 5.05 21.60
N ARG A 49 -4.53 6.06 20.83
CA ARG A 49 -4.53 6.00 19.36
C ARG A 49 -3.12 5.97 18.78
N LEU A 50 -2.20 6.77 19.32
CA LEU A 50 -0.80 6.79 18.88
C LEU A 50 -0.12 5.44 19.15
N LEU A 51 -0.31 4.88 20.35
CA LEU A 51 0.23 3.57 20.73
C LEU A 51 -0.32 2.44 19.85
N SER A 52 -1.58 2.53 19.42
CA SER A 52 -2.17 1.55 18.52
C SER A 52 -1.52 1.54 17.14
N VAL A 53 -1.12 2.70 16.62
CA VAL A 53 -0.47 2.79 15.30
C VAL A 53 0.95 2.23 15.39
N GLU A 54 1.70 2.59 16.43
CA GLU A 54 3.05 2.08 16.67
C GLU A 54 3.06 0.55 16.76
N SER A 55 2.19 -0.02 17.59
CA SER A 55 2.07 -1.47 17.76
C SER A 55 1.70 -2.18 16.45
N GLY A 56 0.77 -1.60 15.68
CA GLY A 56 0.38 -2.12 14.37
C GLY A 56 1.53 -2.10 13.35
N MET A 57 2.26 -0.98 13.27
CA MET A 57 3.42 -0.85 12.39
C MET A 57 4.56 -1.77 12.80
N ASN A 58 4.84 -1.90 14.10
CA ASN A 58 5.88 -2.80 14.60
C ASN A 58 5.56 -4.27 14.29
N ASN A 59 4.29 -4.68 14.47
CA ASN A 59 3.86 -6.01 14.09
C ASN A 59 3.97 -6.25 12.58
N PHE A 60 3.57 -5.28 11.76
CA PHE A 60 3.72 -5.36 10.30
C PHE A 60 5.18 -5.50 9.87
N LEU A 61 6.08 -4.67 10.40
CA LEU A 61 7.52 -4.72 10.05
C LEU A 61 8.20 -6.00 10.56
N SER A 62 7.76 -6.53 11.70
CA SER A 62 8.35 -7.74 12.28
C SER A 62 7.87 -9.02 11.62
N THR A 63 6.60 -9.08 11.20
CA THR A 63 5.98 -10.32 10.66
C THR A 63 5.79 -10.29 9.16
N GLY A 64 5.76 -9.11 8.53
CA GLY A 64 5.42 -8.93 7.13
C GLY A 64 3.94 -9.20 6.79
N ASN A 65 3.07 -9.30 7.81
CA ASN A 65 1.65 -9.55 7.66
C ASN A 65 0.84 -8.28 7.93
N VAL A 66 -0.10 -7.97 7.04
CA VAL A 66 -0.99 -6.81 7.15
C VAL A 66 -2.43 -7.25 7.38
N SER A 67 -3.02 -6.86 8.51
CA SER A 67 -4.44 -7.05 8.78
C SER A 67 -5.17 -5.74 8.51
N SER A 68 -5.90 -5.69 7.38
CA SER A 68 -6.73 -4.53 7.01
C SER A 68 -8.16 -4.97 6.73
N SER A 69 -9.14 -4.25 7.29
CA SER A 69 -10.56 -4.49 7.03
C SER A 69 -10.96 -4.23 5.58
N SER A 70 -10.19 -3.43 4.84
CA SER A 70 -10.42 -3.12 3.43
C SER A 70 -9.60 -4.00 2.46
N GLY A 71 -8.66 -4.79 2.96
CA GLY A 71 -7.76 -5.62 2.14
C GLY A 71 -6.76 -4.85 1.26
N LEU A 72 -6.72 -3.51 1.33
CA LEU A 72 -5.76 -2.64 0.61
C LEU A 72 -5.76 -2.78 -0.93
N GLY A 73 -6.73 -3.49 -1.51
CA GLY A 73 -6.75 -3.82 -2.94
C GLY A 73 -5.63 -4.78 -3.38
N LEU A 74 -4.93 -5.42 -2.42
CA LEU A 74 -3.90 -6.40 -2.69
C LEU A 74 -4.48 -7.82 -2.60
N MET A 75 -3.94 -8.72 -3.43
CA MET A 75 -4.32 -10.15 -3.40
C MET A 75 -3.55 -10.97 -2.35
N GLN A 76 -2.61 -10.34 -1.64
CA GLN A 76 -1.79 -10.98 -0.61
C GLN A 76 -1.76 -10.09 0.64
N ASP A 77 -1.78 -10.73 1.80
CA ASP A 77 -1.75 -10.10 3.13
C ASP A 77 -0.47 -10.43 3.92
N SER A 78 0.40 -11.27 3.36
CA SER A 78 1.58 -11.83 4.01
C SER A 78 2.81 -11.77 3.11
N GLY A 79 3.99 -11.81 3.72
CA GLY A 79 5.28 -11.76 3.00
C GLY A 79 5.60 -10.39 2.40
N LEU A 80 5.03 -9.32 2.95
CA LEU A 80 5.23 -7.94 2.48
C LEU A 80 6.54 -7.31 2.97
N VAL A 81 7.12 -7.87 4.03
CA VAL A 81 8.40 -7.42 4.59
C VAL A 81 9.37 -8.60 4.62
N ILE A 82 10.60 -8.34 4.21
CA ILE A 82 11.71 -9.30 4.26
C ILE A 82 12.88 -8.69 5.02
N ILE A 83 13.67 -9.55 5.65
CA ILE A 83 14.92 -9.14 6.29
C ILE A 83 15.96 -8.90 5.19
N ALA A 84 16.57 -7.72 5.19
CA ALA A 84 17.70 -7.44 4.33
C ALA A 84 18.95 -8.14 4.88
N GLU A 85 19.42 -9.17 4.20
CA GLU A 85 20.52 -10.00 4.67
C GLU A 85 21.87 -9.38 4.33
N ASN A 86 22.75 -9.25 5.32
CA ASN A 86 24.08 -8.68 5.16
C ASN A 86 25.17 -9.77 5.14
N ILE A 87 25.00 -10.79 4.30
CA ILE A 87 26.04 -11.82 4.13
C ILE A 87 27.15 -11.38 3.16
N ASN A 88 26.80 -10.58 2.16
CA ASN A 88 27.72 -9.99 1.20
C ASN A 88 27.07 -8.76 0.55
N ARG A 89 27.90 -7.86 0.01
CA ARG A 89 27.45 -6.60 -0.59
C ARG A 89 26.45 -6.81 -1.74
N MET A 90 26.63 -7.86 -2.55
CA MET A 90 25.75 -8.11 -3.70
C MET A 90 24.35 -8.56 -3.27
N ARG A 91 24.23 -9.43 -2.26
CA ARG A 91 22.96 -9.87 -1.68
C ARG A 91 22.24 -8.74 -0.97
N TYR A 92 22.98 -7.94 -0.19
CA TYR A 92 22.37 -6.79 0.46
C TYR A 92 21.78 -5.81 -0.57
N MET A 93 22.53 -5.50 -1.63
CA MET A 93 22.07 -4.60 -2.69
C MET A 93 20.96 -5.18 -3.58
N SER A 94 20.88 -6.51 -3.73
CA SER A 94 19.84 -7.13 -4.55
C SER A 94 18.45 -6.96 -3.92
N HIS A 95 18.33 -6.97 -2.59
CA HIS A 95 17.03 -6.76 -1.91
C HIS A 95 16.33 -5.47 -2.35
N PHE A 96 17.06 -4.36 -2.49
CA PHE A 96 16.48 -3.07 -2.85
C PHE A 96 16.06 -2.94 -4.32
N ARG A 97 16.51 -3.88 -5.17
CA ARG A 97 16.15 -3.91 -6.60
C ARG A 97 15.21 -5.06 -6.91
N ALA A 98 14.92 -5.90 -5.93
CA ALA A 98 14.05 -7.06 -6.07
C ALA A 98 12.60 -6.62 -6.23
N VAL A 99 11.91 -7.27 -7.16
CA VAL A 99 10.49 -7.08 -7.43
C VAL A 99 9.86 -8.46 -7.51
N HIS A 100 8.83 -8.68 -6.67
CA HIS A 100 8.12 -9.95 -6.61
C HIS A 100 6.70 -9.78 -7.12
N ARG A 101 6.23 -10.70 -7.97
CA ARG A 101 4.88 -10.63 -8.55
C ARG A 101 3.75 -10.87 -7.53
N GLY A 102 4.05 -11.54 -6.43
CA GLY A 102 3.13 -11.80 -5.32
C GLY A 102 3.09 -13.28 -4.93
N ALA A 103 2.88 -13.55 -3.65
CA ALA A 103 2.83 -14.90 -3.08
C ALA A 103 1.69 -15.74 -3.69
N PHE A 104 0.58 -15.09 -4.08
CA PHE A 104 -0.54 -15.73 -4.77
C PHE A 104 -0.08 -16.57 -5.99
N PHE A 105 0.80 -16.01 -6.82
CA PHE A 105 1.30 -16.67 -8.03
C PHE A 105 2.29 -17.80 -7.77
N THR A 106 2.85 -17.91 -6.54
CA THR A 106 3.75 -19.02 -6.20
C THR A 106 3.01 -20.36 -6.13
N THR A 107 1.73 -20.33 -5.72
CA THR A 107 0.87 -21.52 -5.60
C THR A 107 0.25 -21.95 -6.93
N MET A 108 0.28 -21.07 -7.93
CA MET A 108 -0.32 -21.31 -9.23
C MET A 108 0.56 -22.28 -10.05
N ARG A 109 -0.08 -23.27 -10.70
CA ARG A 109 0.62 -24.27 -11.53
C ARG A 109 0.90 -23.80 -12.96
N THR A 110 0.34 -22.67 -13.38
CA THR A 110 0.58 -22.10 -14.72
C THR A 110 1.92 -21.36 -14.75
N THR A 111 2.56 -21.35 -15.92
CA THR A 111 3.88 -20.74 -16.13
C THR A 111 3.82 -19.36 -16.78
N GLU A 112 2.65 -18.90 -17.17
CA GLU A 112 2.47 -17.59 -17.83
C GLU A 112 2.98 -16.44 -16.95
N ALA A 113 2.67 -16.48 -15.64
CA ALA A 113 3.15 -15.49 -14.68
C ALA A 113 4.66 -15.58 -14.39
N ARG A 114 5.38 -16.56 -14.95
CA ARG A 114 6.84 -16.75 -14.80
C ARG A 114 7.60 -16.37 -16.06
N GLN A 115 6.90 -16.24 -17.18
CA GLN A 115 7.52 -15.92 -18.45
C GLN A 115 8.09 -14.49 -18.44
N LEU A 116 9.27 -14.34 -19.05
CA LEU A 116 9.81 -13.02 -19.38
C LEU A 116 9.20 -12.58 -20.71
N LEU A 117 8.50 -11.45 -20.70
CA LEU A 117 7.90 -10.86 -21.89
C LEU A 117 8.83 -9.80 -22.51
N PRO A 118 8.77 -9.58 -23.83
CA PRO A 118 9.52 -8.51 -24.50
C PRO A 118 9.27 -7.11 -23.91
N ASP A 119 8.06 -6.86 -23.40
CA ASP A 119 7.68 -5.58 -22.78
C ASP A 119 8.48 -5.26 -21.51
N ALA A 120 9.09 -6.28 -20.88
CA ALA A 120 9.94 -6.08 -19.70
C ALA A 120 11.35 -5.59 -20.05
N TRP A 121 11.68 -5.47 -21.35
CA TRP A 121 12.99 -5.03 -21.82
C TRP A 121 13.33 -3.63 -21.28
N GLY A 122 14.52 -3.50 -20.70
CA GLY A 122 14.98 -2.24 -20.12
C GLY A 122 14.45 -1.98 -18.70
N PHE A 123 13.42 -2.69 -18.22
CA PHE A 123 12.86 -2.52 -16.86
C PHE A 123 13.29 -3.65 -15.91
N ILE A 124 13.18 -4.91 -16.36
CA ILE A 124 13.54 -6.10 -15.58
C ILE A 124 14.80 -6.75 -16.17
N CYS A 125 15.72 -7.19 -15.30
CA CYS A 125 16.92 -7.89 -15.72
C CYS A 125 16.57 -9.31 -16.20
N PRO A 126 16.93 -9.70 -17.44
CA PRO A 126 16.58 -11.02 -18.00
C PRO A 126 17.35 -12.18 -17.36
N VAL A 127 18.43 -11.90 -16.63
CA VAL A 127 19.34 -12.91 -16.06
C VAL A 127 19.22 -13.01 -14.54
N HIS A 128 18.87 -11.91 -13.87
CA HIS A 128 18.91 -11.85 -12.40
C HIS A 128 17.57 -12.29 -11.79
N THR A 129 17.28 -13.60 -11.91
CA THR A 129 16.22 -14.31 -11.19
C THR A 129 16.85 -15.51 -10.49
N PRO A 130 16.49 -15.83 -9.24
CA PRO A 130 16.92 -17.07 -8.62
C PRO A 130 16.28 -18.28 -9.31
N ASP A 131 17.01 -19.39 -9.30
CA ASP A 131 16.52 -20.68 -9.79
C ASP A 131 15.52 -21.32 -8.81
N GLY A 132 14.76 -22.30 -9.31
CA GLY A 132 13.82 -23.09 -8.50
C GLY A 132 12.42 -22.47 -8.40
N ALA A 133 11.76 -22.66 -7.26
CA ALA A 133 10.37 -22.23 -7.04
C ALA A 133 10.10 -20.72 -7.29
N PRO A 134 11.00 -19.77 -6.95
CA PRO A 134 10.77 -18.35 -7.23
C PRO A 134 11.16 -17.92 -8.66
N CYS A 135 11.63 -18.83 -9.52
CA CYS A 135 12.07 -18.49 -10.87
C CYS A 135 10.95 -17.81 -11.68
N GLY A 136 11.26 -16.62 -12.21
CA GLY A 136 10.35 -15.77 -12.96
C GLY A 136 9.33 -15.00 -12.10
N LEU A 137 9.20 -15.31 -10.82
CA LEU A 137 8.32 -14.58 -9.87
C LEU A 137 9.09 -13.52 -9.09
N LEU A 138 10.31 -13.85 -8.66
CA LEU A 138 11.24 -12.93 -8.04
C LEU A 138 12.25 -12.45 -9.09
N ASN A 139 12.12 -11.20 -9.51
CA ASN A 139 13.02 -10.61 -10.48
C ASN A 139 13.71 -9.38 -9.87
N HIS A 140 14.63 -8.79 -10.63
CA HIS A 140 15.28 -7.56 -10.24
C HIS A 140 15.15 -6.52 -11.34
N LEU A 141 15.05 -5.24 -10.97
CA LEU A 141 15.09 -4.14 -11.93
C LEU A 141 16.41 -4.15 -12.72
N THR A 142 16.46 -3.50 -13.89
CA THR A 142 17.72 -3.23 -14.63
C THR A 142 18.47 -2.03 -14.02
N LYS A 143 19.76 -1.90 -14.31
CA LYS A 143 20.64 -0.92 -13.65
C LYS A 143 20.13 0.51 -13.78
N ASP A 144 19.62 0.84 -14.97
CA ASP A 144 19.21 2.18 -15.34
C ASP A 144 17.71 2.42 -15.15
N CYS A 145 16.94 1.39 -14.79
CA CYS A 145 15.52 1.51 -14.47
C CYS A 145 15.33 2.37 -13.21
N LYS A 146 14.43 3.35 -13.31
CA LYS A 146 14.03 4.24 -12.21
C LYS A 146 12.54 4.09 -11.97
N VAL A 147 12.15 4.00 -10.71
CA VAL A 147 10.74 4.11 -10.30
C VAL A 147 10.49 5.59 -10.06
N GLY A 148 9.62 6.18 -10.88
CA GLY A 148 9.25 7.58 -10.75
C GLY A 148 8.11 7.75 -9.76
N ASP A 149 8.14 8.86 -9.02
CA ASP A 149 6.96 9.38 -8.35
C ASP A 149 6.18 10.31 -9.31
N PHE A 150 4.90 10.50 -9.03
CA PHE A 150 3.96 11.24 -9.87
C PHE A 150 4.19 12.77 -9.79
N ASP A 151 5.40 13.25 -10.09
CA ASP A 151 5.75 14.68 -10.12
C ASP A 151 7.01 14.95 -10.97
N LEU A 152 7.07 14.37 -12.19
CA LEU A 152 7.99 14.75 -13.26
C LEU A 152 7.36 14.54 -14.64
#